data_AF-A0A2R7NCT7-F1
#
_entry.id   AF-A0A2R7NCT7-F1
#
_cell.length_a   1.000
_cell.length_b   1.000
_cell.length_c   1.000
_cell.angle_alpha   90.00
_cell.angle_beta   90.00
_cell.angle_gamma   90.00
#
_symmetry.space_group_name_H-M   'P 1'
#
loop_
_entity.id
_entity.type
_entity.pdbx_description
1 polymer ?
#
loop_
_entity_poly.entity_id
_entity_poly.type
_entity_poly.pdbx_seq_one_letter_code
_entity_poly.pdbx_strand_id
1 'polypeptide(L)'
;METLELKNPEFGTEAIGNKLADLVLQNKEKTNPLIEAHMDHDIGIMFMYQAKKGILNSSGVTSKLVNPYLDTYLVDISTFENLFNTFSSQGKGIKFEFIFISQQDYIKYTGSTNVSTGASEFLYFVATPLDHNDNAMGHYIIFNLGHKFEANMDFISPEERRILHDNYLSSQFYSNMNAYSAPLMQAEGIYYTWADINKILNERNIDGRLYKEVQFALGEVIELGIITDYFKANPNYVFDASAYASAYSGNEKRLTMIGRYLPDDLIGKEGFFDMGSLYP
;
A
#
# COMPACT_ATOMS: atom_id res chain seq x y z
N MET A 1 24.59 15.34 11.04
CA MET A 1 23.45 16.28 11.04
C MET A 1 22.23 15.39 11.18
N GLU A 2 21.77 15.20 12.41
CA GLU A 2 20.68 14.27 12.75
C GLU A 2 19.34 14.84 12.24
N THR A 3 18.60 14.04 11.49
CA THR A 3 17.23 14.34 11.04
C THR A 3 16.30 14.35 12.26
N LEU A 4 15.92 15.55 12.67
CA LEU A 4 15.11 15.85 13.86
C LEU A 4 13.59 15.63 13.64
N GLU A 5 13.18 14.95 12.57
CA GLU A 5 11.78 14.76 12.25
C GLU A 5 11.39 13.29 12.35
N LEU A 6 10.29 13.04 13.07
CA LEU A 6 9.59 11.75 13.28
C LEU A 6 10.12 10.85 14.41
N LYS A 7 10.11 11.37 15.63
CA LYS A 7 9.70 10.58 16.80
C LYS A 7 8.43 11.18 17.38
N ASN A 8 7.31 11.03 16.67
CA ASN A 8 6.00 11.20 17.32
C ASN A 8 5.64 9.84 17.95
N PRO A 9 5.68 9.69 19.28
CA PRO A 9 5.51 8.40 19.95
C PRO A 9 4.12 7.79 19.80
N GLU A 10 3.13 8.54 19.31
CA GLU A 10 1.76 8.05 19.07
C GLU A 10 1.60 7.24 17.78
N PHE A 11 2.50 7.37 16.79
CA PHE A 11 2.39 6.67 15.50
C PHE A 11 3.58 5.75 15.18
N GLY A 12 4.65 5.79 16.00
CA GLY A 12 5.85 4.97 15.85
C GLY A 12 6.60 5.20 14.53
N THR A 13 7.70 4.46 14.34
CA THR A 13 8.37 4.30 13.03
C THR A 13 7.49 3.54 12.01
N GLU A 14 6.33 3.04 12.45
CA GLU A 14 5.36 2.31 11.64
C GLU A 14 4.60 3.18 10.64
N ALA A 15 4.59 4.49 10.84
CA ALA A 15 3.80 5.47 10.10
C ALA A 15 4.63 6.31 9.10
N ILE A 16 5.84 5.88 8.76
CA ILE A 16 6.70 6.54 7.77
C ILE A 16 6.59 5.77 6.43
N GLY A 17 6.33 6.50 5.33
CA GLY A 17 6.03 5.94 4.01
C GLY A 17 7.20 5.23 3.32
N ASN A 18 6.86 4.36 2.34
CA ASN A 18 7.71 3.42 1.60
C ASN A 18 8.74 2.65 2.45
N LYS A 19 8.26 1.65 3.21
CA LYS A 19 9.10 0.74 4.00
C LYS A 19 9.97 -0.21 3.17
N LEU A 20 9.82 -0.20 1.84
CA LEU A 20 10.68 -0.94 0.91
C LEU A 20 11.82 -0.09 0.34
N ALA A 21 11.77 1.24 0.49
CA ALA A 21 12.81 2.12 0.00
C ALA A 21 14.15 1.82 0.67
N ASP A 22 15.22 1.81 -0.12
CA ASP A 22 16.61 1.74 0.33
C ASP A 22 16.98 0.51 1.20
N LEU A 23 16.11 -0.50 1.29
CA LEU A 23 16.38 -1.73 2.03
C LEU A 23 17.52 -2.55 1.44
N VAL A 24 17.88 -2.26 0.20
CA VAL A 24 18.94 -3.00 -0.48
C VAL A 24 19.87 -2.05 -1.20
N LEU A 25 21.14 -2.18 -0.88
CA LEU A 25 22.22 -1.43 -1.48
C LEU A 25 23.06 -2.35 -2.34
N GLN A 26 23.59 -1.82 -3.44
CA GLN A 26 24.52 -2.56 -4.27
C GLN A 26 25.83 -2.80 -3.52
N ASN A 27 26.38 -4.00 -3.62
CA ASN A 27 27.78 -4.21 -3.28
C ASN A 27 28.65 -3.61 -4.39
N LYS A 28 29.26 -2.45 -4.13
CA LYS A 28 30.03 -1.63 -5.10
C LYS A 28 31.17 -2.38 -5.81
N GLU A 29 31.55 -3.56 -5.33
CA GLU A 29 32.64 -4.37 -5.89
C GLU A 29 32.24 -5.26 -7.08
N LYS A 30 30.95 -5.37 -7.43
CA LYS A 30 30.44 -6.22 -8.53
C LYS A 30 29.46 -5.47 -9.44
N THR A 31 29.96 -4.87 -10.52
CA THR A 31 29.16 -3.99 -11.40
C THR A 31 28.70 -4.68 -12.69
N ASN A 32 27.38 -4.81 -12.86
CA ASN A 32 26.72 -4.82 -14.17
C ASN A 32 25.50 -3.88 -14.09
N PRO A 33 25.45 -2.78 -14.87
CA PRO A 33 24.38 -1.78 -14.82
C PRO A 33 22.98 -2.33 -15.13
N LEU A 34 22.88 -3.43 -15.89
CA LEU A 34 21.60 -4.08 -16.17
C LEU A 34 21.01 -4.79 -14.93
N ILE A 35 21.79 -4.97 -13.87
CA ILE A 35 21.36 -5.61 -12.61
C ILE A 35 20.77 -4.57 -11.63
N GLU A 36 21.04 -3.27 -11.82
CA GLU A 36 20.58 -2.15 -10.96
C GLU A 36 19.05 -1.98 -10.93
N ALA A 37 18.34 -2.56 -11.89
CA ALA A 37 16.92 -2.32 -12.14
C ALA A 37 15.96 -3.26 -11.41
N HIS A 38 16.41 -4.34 -10.76
CA HIS A 38 15.52 -5.50 -10.55
C HIS A 38 15.05 -5.74 -9.12
N MET A 39 15.53 -5.02 -8.12
CA MET A 39 15.47 -5.56 -6.76
C MET A 39 14.31 -5.07 -5.88
N ASP A 40 13.89 -3.80 -5.99
CA ASP A 40 12.59 -3.37 -5.43
C ASP A 40 11.46 -4.14 -6.09
N HIS A 41 11.63 -4.44 -7.38
CA HIS A 41 10.79 -5.37 -8.12
C HIS A 41 10.82 -6.75 -7.49
N ASP A 42 11.98 -7.38 -7.29
CA ASP A 42 12.07 -8.73 -6.71
C ASP A 42 11.46 -8.81 -5.30
N ILE A 43 11.70 -7.83 -4.42
CA ILE A 43 11.07 -7.81 -3.09
C ILE A 43 9.56 -7.63 -3.21
N GLY A 44 9.08 -6.67 -4.02
CA GLY A 44 7.65 -6.48 -4.27
C GLY A 44 6.97 -7.74 -4.82
N ILE A 45 7.61 -8.41 -5.78
CA ILE A 45 7.17 -9.71 -6.32
C ILE A 45 7.13 -10.77 -5.22
N MET A 46 8.14 -10.86 -4.36
CA MET A 46 8.18 -11.83 -3.26
C MET A 46 7.03 -11.61 -2.26
N PHE A 47 6.70 -10.36 -1.91
CA PHE A 47 5.56 -10.04 -1.05
C PHE A 47 4.23 -10.51 -1.68
N MET A 48 4.02 -10.19 -2.96
CA MET A 48 2.80 -10.62 -3.69
C MET A 48 2.73 -12.14 -3.85
N TYR A 49 3.86 -12.79 -4.13
CA TYR A 49 3.94 -14.25 -4.23
C TYR A 49 3.62 -14.93 -2.90
N GLN A 50 4.19 -14.40 -1.81
CA GLN A 50 3.95 -14.91 -0.46
C GLN A 50 2.47 -14.79 -0.09
N ALA A 51 1.81 -13.66 -0.39
CA ALA A 51 0.37 -13.49 -0.18
C ALA A 51 -0.45 -14.55 -0.92
N LYS A 52 -0.18 -14.74 -2.21
CA LYS A 52 -0.86 -15.72 -3.07
C LYS A 52 -0.70 -17.16 -2.59
N LYS A 53 0.41 -17.50 -1.94
CA LYS A 53 0.65 -18.84 -1.39
C LYS A 53 0.09 -18.99 0.02
N GLY A 54 0.17 -17.92 0.80
CA GLY A 54 -0.22 -17.83 2.21
C GLY A 54 -1.70 -17.53 2.35
N ILE A 55 -2.02 -16.37 2.91
CA ILE A 55 -3.39 -16.06 3.32
C ILE A 55 -4.40 -15.98 2.17
N LEU A 56 -4.00 -15.49 1.00
CA LEU A 56 -4.92 -15.35 -0.12
C LEU A 56 -5.37 -16.72 -0.67
N ASN A 57 -4.56 -17.75 -0.49
CA ASN A 57 -4.92 -19.14 -0.79
C ASN A 57 -5.81 -19.74 0.31
N SER A 58 -5.51 -19.49 1.59
CA SER A 58 -6.28 -20.07 2.71
C SER A 58 -7.67 -19.44 2.88
N SER A 59 -7.86 -18.21 2.43
CA SER A 59 -9.13 -17.48 2.49
C SER A 59 -10.16 -17.93 1.43
N GLY A 60 -9.74 -18.66 0.38
CA GLY A 60 -10.62 -19.14 -0.70
C GLY A 60 -11.19 -20.55 -0.55
N VAL A 61 -10.67 -21.38 0.37
CA VAL A 61 -10.98 -22.83 0.39
C VAL A 61 -12.33 -23.16 1.06
N THR A 62 -12.85 -22.30 1.93
CA THR A 62 -14.09 -22.55 2.69
C THR A 62 -15.34 -21.89 2.12
N SER A 63 -15.22 -20.93 1.21
CA SER A 63 -16.38 -20.27 0.60
C SER A 63 -16.46 -20.61 -0.89
N LYS A 64 -17.65 -20.92 -1.39
CA LYS A 64 -17.92 -21.08 -2.84
C LYS A 64 -17.78 -19.76 -3.63
N LEU A 65 -17.13 -18.74 -3.05
CA LEU A 65 -16.93 -17.44 -3.65
C LEU A 65 -15.66 -17.48 -4.49
N VAL A 66 -15.83 -17.31 -5.80
CA VAL A 66 -14.75 -17.03 -6.73
C VAL A 66 -14.23 -15.63 -6.37
N ASN A 67 -13.02 -15.55 -5.83
CA ASN A 67 -12.26 -14.34 -5.48
C ASN A 67 -12.96 -13.34 -4.54
N PRO A 68 -12.66 -13.32 -3.22
CA PRO A 68 -13.27 -12.38 -2.27
C PRO A 68 -12.62 -10.98 -2.26
N TYR A 69 -11.74 -10.66 -3.22
CA TYR A 69 -11.04 -9.38 -3.31
C TYR A 69 -10.57 -9.10 -4.75
N LEU A 70 -10.19 -7.85 -5.02
CA LEU A 70 -9.46 -7.49 -6.24
C LEU A 70 -8.00 -7.95 -6.14
N ASP A 71 -7.50 -8.69 -7.14
CA ASP A 71 -6.08 -9.07 -7.22
C ASP A 71 -5.16 -7.84 -7.31
N THR A 72 -5.59 -6.86 -8.12
CA THR A 72 -4.91 -5.57 -8.26
C THR A 72 -5.94 -4.48 -8.59
N TYR A 73 -5.58 -3.23 -8.36
CA TYR A 73 -6.36 -2.07 -8.81
C TYR A 73 -5.42 -0.90 -9.13
N LEU A 74 -5.81 -0.06 -10.09
CA LEU A 74 -5.01 1.06 -10.62
C LEU A 74 -5.48 2.38 -10.00
N VAL A 75 -4.58 3.32 -9.76
CA VAL A 75 -4.96 4.67 -9.34
C VAL A 75 -4.13 5.65 -10.15
N ASP A 76 -4.80 6.57 -10.83
CA ASP A 76 -4.14 7.66 -11.54
C ASP A 76 -3.31 8.50 -10.57
N ILE A 77 -2.08 8.82 -10.98
CA ILE A 77 -1.18 9.73 -10.24
C ILE A 77 -1.84 11.09 -10.00
N SER A 78 -2.73 11.53 -10.90
CA SER A 78 -3.51 12.76 -10.73
C SER A 78 -4.39 12.76 -9.48
N THR A 79 -4.77 11.59 -8.96
CA THR A 79 -5.48 11.49 -7.66
C THR A 79 -4.61 11.98 -6.52
N PHE A 80 -3.38 11.49 -6.46
CA PHE A 80 -2.40 11.93 -5.47
C PHE A 80 -2.03 13.40 -5.67
N GLU A 81 -1.97 13.87 -6.92
CA GLU A 81 -1.70 15.27 -7.26
C GLU A 81 -2.81 16.19 -6.75
N ASN A 82 -4.08 15.80 -6.96
CA ASN A 82 -5.24 16.54 -6.46
C ASN A 82 -5.21 16.65 -4.92
N LEU A 83 -4.94 15.54 -4.22
CA LEU A 83 -4.83 15.53 -2.75
C LEU A 83 -3.69 16.44 -2.27
N PHE A 84 -2.52 16.32 -2.90
CA PHE A 84 -1.36 17.13 -2.56
C PHE A 84 -1.64 18.63 -2.77
N ASN A 85 -2.12 19.02 -3.95
CA ASN A 85 -2.37 20.43 -4.26
C ASN A 85 -3.48 21.04 -3.41
N THR A 86 -4.46 20.24 -2.98
CA THR A 86 -5.59 20.71 -2.15
C THR A 86 -5.20 20.88 -0.68
N PHE A 87 -4.44 19.93 -0.11
CA PHE A 87 -4.26 19.84 1.35
C PHE A 87 -2.83 20.09 1.85
N SER A 88 -1.81 20.02 0.99
CA SER A 88 -0.39 20.09 1.44
C SER A 88 -0.01 21.40 2.12
N SER A 89 -0.61 22.52 1.73
CA SER A 89 -0.31 23.83 2.33
C SER A 89 -0.95 24.04 3.71
N GLN A 90 -1.87 23.16 4.11
CA GLN A 90 -2.67 23.29 5.34
C GLN A 90 -2.40 22.17 6.35
N GLY A 91 -1.58 21.19 5.97
CA GLY A 91 -1.41 19.97 6.72
C GLY A 91 0.00 19.40 6.61
N LYS A 92 0.25 18.32 7.34
CA LYS A 92 1.57 17.66 7.38
C LYS A 92 1.64 16.35 6.61
N GLY A 93 0.50 15.75 6.30
CA GLY A 93 0.45 14.53 5.52
C GLY A 93 -0.96 13.99 5.36
N ILE A 94 -1.02 12.71 5.02
CA ILE A 94 -2.25 11.99 4.71
C ILE A 94 -2.19 10.59 5.32
N LYS A 95 -3.29 10.16 5.94
CA LYS A 95 -3.48 8.79 6.43
C LYS A 95 -4.31 8.01 5.42
N PHE A 96 -3.80 6.87 4.97
CA PHE A 96 -4.55 5.91 4.16
C PHE A 96 -5.04 4.77 5.04
N GLU A 97 -6.35 4.53 5.00
CA GLU A 97 -6.98 3.40 5.67
C GLU A 97 -7.58 2.49 4.63
N PHE A 98 -7.39 1.19 4.77
CA PHE A 98 -7.97 0.24 3.84
C PHE A 98 -9.30 -0.28 4.38
N ILE A 99 -10.33 -0.25 3.54
CA ILE A 99 -11.68 -0.74 3.84
C ILE A 99 -12.14 -1.66 2.72
N PHE A 100 -12.98 -2.65 3.03
CA PHE A 100 -13.72 -3.36 2.00
C PHE A 100 -15.03 -2.67 1.73
N ILE A 101 -15.35 -2.52 0.45
CA ILE A 101 -16.67 -2.07 0.03
C ILE A 101 -17.33 -3.16 -0.81
N SER A 102 -18.63 -3.30 -0.69
CA SER A 102 -19.41 -4.18 -1.56
C SER A 102 -19.60 -3.58 -2.94
N GLN A 103 -20.05 -4.38 -3.90
CA GLN A 103 -20.51 -3.86 -5.19
C GLN A 103 -21.62 -2.80 -5.05
N GLN A 104 -22.49 -2.93 -4.03
CA GLN A 104 -23.57 -1.98 -3.76
C GLN A 104 -23.02 -0.64 -3.27
N ASP A 105 -22.03 -0.67 -2.37
CA ASP A 105 -21.34 0.53 -1.89
C ASP A 105 -20.62 1.23 -3.04
N TYR A 106 -19.96 0.47 -3.92
CA TYR A 106 -19.32 1.03 -5.12
C TYR A 106 -20.31 1.78 -6.00
N ILE A 107 -21.48 1.18 -6.30
CA ILE A 107 -22.54 1.82 -7.10
C ILE A 107 -23.07 3.06 -6.37
N LYS A 108 -23.25 3.01 -5.05
CA LYS A 108 -23.71 4.14 -4.24
C LYS A 108 -22.80 5.36 -4.40
N TYR A 109 -21.49 5.16 -4.36
CA TYR A 109 -20.53 6.26 -4.40
C TYR A 109 -20.18 6.74 -5.81
N THR A 110 -20.06 5.82 -6.78
CA THR A 110 -19.61 6.17 -8.13
C THR A 110 -20.75 6.35 -9.14
N GLY A 111 -21.96 5.88 -8.82
CA GLY A 111 -23.08 5.78 -9.76
C GLY A 111 -22.85 4.77 -10.90
N SER A 112 -21.72 4.06 -10.90
CA SER A 112 -21.32 3.13 -11.97
C SER A 112 -21.69 1.70 -11.61
N THR A 113 -22.47 1.06 -12.48
CA THR A 113 -22.73 -0.39 -12.41
C THR A 113 -21.65 -1.22 -13.11
N ASN A 114 -20.72 -0.56 -13.80
CA ASN A 114 -19.64 -1.21 -14.55
C ASN A 114 -18.47 -1.53 -13.61
N VAL A 115 -18.64 -2.58 -12.82
CA VAL A 115 -17.60 -3.10 -11.94
C VAL A 115 -16.86 -4.19 -12.71
N SER A 116 -15.60 -3.95 -13.12
CA SER A 116 -14.83 -4.87 -13.97
C SER A 116 -14.22 -6.04 -13.19
N THR A 117 -15.00 -6.65 -12.30
CA THR A 117 -14.55 -7.73 -11.42
C THR A 117 -15.74 -8.53 -10.90
N GLY A 118 -15.53 -9.82 -10.69
CA GLY A 118 -16.54 -10.75 -10.17
C GLY A 118 -16.57 -10.90 -8.65
N ALA A 119 -15.71 -10.20 -7.90
CA ALA A 119 -15.74 -10.30 -6.43
C ALA A 119 -17.00 -9.64 -5.84
N SER A 120 -17.42 -10.10 -4.67
CA SER A 120 -18.54 -9.50 -3.93
C SER A 120 -18.12 -8.29 -3.09
N GLU A 121 -16.84 -8.23 -2.74
CA GLU A 121 -16.21 -7.21 -1.93
C GLU A 121 -14.84 -6.89 -2.52
N PHE A 122 -14.43 -5.64 -2.41
CA PHE A 122 -13.16 -5.17 -2.96
C PHE A 122 -12.49 -4.22 -1.98
N LEU A 123 -11.17 -4.28 -1.90
CA LEU A 123 -10.38 -3.43 -1.02
C LEU A 123 -10.18 -2.05 -1.65
N TYR A 124 -10.58 -1.00 -0.93
CA TYR A 124 -10.38 0.41 -1.27
C TYR A 124 -9.63 1.09 -0.14
N PHE A 125 -9.11 2.30 -0.39
CA PHE A 125 -8.59 3.13 0.68
C PHE A 125 -9.32 4.45 0.83
N VAL A 126 -9.48 4.82 2.09
CA VAL A 126 -9.88 6.14 2.54
C VAL A 126 -8.63 6.96 2.78
N ALA A 127 -8.48 8.03 2.03
CA ALA A 127 -7.52 9.09 2.29
C ALA A 127 -8.06 10.07 3.32
N THR A 128 -7.29 10.32 4.36
CA THR A 128 -7.59 11.29 5.42
C THR A 128 -6.43 12.28 5.54
N PRO A 129 -6.48 13.43 4.85
CA PRO A 129 -5.51 14.50 5.03
C PRO A 129 -5.55 15.01 6.48
N LEU A 130 -4.37 15.26 7.06
CA LEU A 130 -4.22 15.72 8.44
C LEU A 130 -3.67 17.14 8.47
N ASP A 131 -4.29 18.01 9.27
CA ASP A 131 -3.78 19.34 9.55
C ASP A 131 -2.48 19.29 10.39
N HIS A 132 -1.87 20.44 10.67
CA HIS A 132 -0.65 20.52 11.47
C HIS A 132 -0.81 20.04 12.93
N ASN A 133 -2.04 19.87 13.42
CA ASN A 133 -2.37 19.43 14.77
C ASN A 133 -2.93 17.99 14.81
N ASP A 134 -2.71 17.19 13.75
CA ASP A 134 -3.22 15.81 13.62
C ASP A 134 -4.75 15.69 13.48
N ASN A 135 -5.48 16.79 13.23
CA ASN A 135 -6.91 16.71 12.98
C ASN A 135 -7.21 16.32 11.54
N ALA A 136 -8.20 15.44 11.36
CA ALA A 136 -8.70 15.08 10.04
C ALA A 136 -9.35 16.29 9.35
N MET A 137 -8.91 16.60 8.13
CA MET A 137 -9.49 17.64 7.27
C MET A 137 -10.64 17.12 6.39
N GLY A 138 -10.97 15.84 6.52
CA GLY A 138 -11.99 15.14 5.77
C GLY A 138 -11.56 13.71 5.46
N HIS A 139 -12.52 12.90 5.00
CA HIS A 139 -12.28 11.52 4.60
C HIS A 139 -12.73 11.37 3.15
N TYR A 140 -11.86 10.81 2.32
CA TYR A 140 -12.07 10.73 0.88
C TYR A 140 -11.86 9.30 0.43
N ILE A 141 -12.87 8.68 -0.17
CA ILE A 141 -12.68 7.34 -0.74
C ILE A 141 -12.01 7.50 -2.10
N ILE A 142 -10.92 6.79 -2.30
CA ILE A 142 -10.22 6.79 -3.58
C ILE A 142 -10.68 5.57 -4.36
N PHE A 143 -11.63 5.80 -5.27
CA PHE A 143 -12.14 4.74 -6.12
C PHE A 143 -11.22 4.46 -7.31
N ASN A 144 -10.91 3.18 -7.56
CA ASN A 144 -10.52 2.72 -8.89
C ASN A 144 -11.75 2.16 -9.63
N LEU A 145 -11.60 1.95 -10.95
CA LEU A 145 -12.47 1.37 -11.98
C LEU A 145 -13.04 2.44 -12.93
N GLY A 146 -12.18 3.40 -13.32
CA GLY A 146 -12.51 4.44 -14.30
C GLY A 146 -13.27 5.63 -13.72
N HIS A 147 -13.40 5.72 -12.39
CA HIS A 147 -13.90 6.91 -11.70
C HIS A 147 -12.76 7.89 -11.47
N LYS A 148 -12.89 9.11 -11.97
CA LYS A 148 -11.91 10.17 -11.75
C LYS A 148 -12.12 10.75 -10.34
N PHE A 149 -11.07 10.73 -9.53
CA PHE A 149 -11.14 11.29 -8.18
C PHE A 149 -11.44 12.80 -8.19
N GLU A 150 -12.45 13.20 -7.42
CA GLU A 150 -12.87 14.58 -7.22
C GLU A 150 -13.09 14.84 -5.73
N ALA A 151 -12.21 15.65 -5.13
CA ALA A 151 -12.24 15.93 -3.69
C ALA A 151 -13.57 16.52 -3.18
N ASN A 152 -14.35 17.18 -4.04
CA ASN A 152 -15.65 17.75 -3.66
C ASN A 152 -16.80 16.72 -3.70
N MET A 153 -16.60 15.56 -4.34
CA MET A 153 -17.65 14.55 -4.53
C MET A 153 -17.35 13.25 -3.79
N ASP A 154 -16.08 12.84 -3.73
CA ASP A 154 -15.66 11.55 -3.17
C ASP A 154 -15.48 11.59 -1.64
N PHE A 155 -16.12 12.55 -0.99
CA PHE A 155 -16.09 12.71 0.46
C PHE A 155 -17.01 11.68 1.13
N ILE A 156 -16.54 11.06 2.21
CA ILE A 156 -17.32 10.21 3.08
C ILE A 156 -17.48 10.85 4.46
N SER A 157 -18.69 10.84 5.00
CA SER A 157 -18.92 11.35 6.35
C SER A 157 -18.24 10.47 7.41
N PRO A 158 -17.87 11.01 8.58
CA PRO A 158 -17.29 10.21 9.66
C PRO A 158 -18.15 9.02 10.08
N GLU A 159 -19.48 9.18 10.06
CA GLU A 159 -20.42 8.11 10.41
C GLU A 159 -20.45 7.00 9.35
N GLU A 160 -20.48 7.35 8.07
CA GLU A 160 -20.40 6.36 7.00
C GLU A 160 -19.07 5.62 6.99
N ARG A 161 -17.96 6.33 7.22
CA ARG A 161 -16.63 5.72 7.36
C ARG A 161 -16.62 4.70 8.50
N ARG A 162 -17.19 5.06 9.65
CA ARG A 162 -17.33 4.16 10.81
C ARG A 162 -18.14 2.91 10.45
N ILE A 163 -19.25 3.06 9.74
CA ILE A 163 -20.08 1.93 9.29
C ILE A 163 -19.30 1.01 8.34
N LEU A 164 -18.61 1.56 7.34
CA LEU A 164 -17.80 0.75 6.40
C LEU A 164 -16.67 0.01 7.13
N HIS A 165 -16.05 0.67 8.11
CA HIS A 165 -15.02 0.07 8.95
C HIS A 165 -15.59 -1.07 9.82
N ASP A 166 -16.71 -0.85 10.50
CA ASP A 166 -17.35 -1.86 11.36
C ASP A 166 -17.82 -3.09 10.54
N ASN A 167 -18.29 -2.86 9.31
CA ASN A 167 -18.62 -3.92 8.36
C ASN A 167 -17.38 -4.75 7.98
N TYR A 168 -16.25 -4.09 7.70
CA TYR A 168 -14.99 -4.77 7.42
C TYR A 168 -14.55 -5.65 8.59
N LEU A 169 -14.53 -5.12 9.81
CA LEU A 169 -14.13 -5.88 11.00
C LEU A 169 -15.04 -7.08 11.28
N SER A 170 -16.29 -7.02 10.81
CA SER A 170 -17.26 -8.11 10.93
C SER A 170 -17.17 -9.14 9.79
N SER A 171 -16.33 -8.91 8.77
CA SER A 171 -16.22 -9.78 7.61
C SER A 171 -15.49 -11.10 7.89
N GLN A 172 -15.84 -12.14 7.13
CA GLN A 172 -15.14 -13.43 7.19
C GLN A 172 -13.68 -13.30 6.74
N PHE A 173 -13.40 -12.40 5.80
CA PHE A 173 -12.04 -12.11 5.36
C PHE A 173 -11.19 -11.58 6.53
N TYR A 174 -11.69 -10.60 7.28
CA TYR A 174 -11.01 -10.08 8.47
C TYR A 174 -10.79 -11.15 9.53
N SER A 175 -11.80 -11.98 9.81
CA SER A 175 -11.67 -13.09 10.77
C SER A 175 -10.56 -14.08 10.37
N ASN A 176 -10.49 -14.44 9.08
CA ASN A 176 -9.46 -15.34 8.56
C ASN A 176 -8.06 -14.70 8.63
N MET A 177 -7.95 -13.41 8.31
CA MET A 177 -6.72 -12.62 8.42
C MET A 177 -6.17 -12.63 9.85
N ASN A 178 -7.03 -12.27 10.80
CA ASN A 178 -6.63 -12.16 12.20
C ASN A 178 -6.19 -13.51 12.78
N ALA A 179 -6.85 -14.60 12.40
CA ALA A 179 -6.48 -15.95 12.82
C ALA A 179 -5.12 -16.42 12.24
N TYR A 180 -4.72 -15.91 11.07
CA TYR A 180 -3.50 -16.33 10.37
C TYR A 180 -2.23 -15.62 10.87
N SER A 181 -2.28 -14.31 11.06
CA SER A 181 -1.09 -13.50 11.36
C SER A 181 -0.96 -13.07 12.82
N ALA A 182 -2.03 -13.20 13.65
CA ALA A 182 -2.05 -12.90 15.10
C ALA A 182 -1.11 -11.74 15.52
N PRO A 183 -1.35 -10.51 15.02
CA PRO A 183 -0.38 -9.42 15.12
C PRO A 183 -0.16 -8.97 16.57
N LEU A 184 1.06 -8.53 16.87
CA LEU A 184 1.41 -7.97 18.19
C LEU A 184 0.90 -6.53 18.39
N MET A 185 0.72 -5.79 17.28
CA MET A 185 0.23 -4.41 17.26
C MET A 185 -0.69 -4.18 16.06
N GLN A 186 -1.74 -3.39 16.29
CA GLN A 186 -2.77 -3.05 15.31
C GLN A 186 -2.53 -1.61 14.81
N ALA A 187 -2.43 -1.39 13.49
CA ALA A 187 -2.19 -0.06 12.89
C ALA A 187 -3.30 0.38 11.91
N GLU A 188 -4.21 1.27 12.33
CA GLU A 188 -5.52 1.53 11.66
C GLU A 188 -5.41 2.17 10.27
N GLY A 189 -4.21 2.61 9.91
CA GLY A 189 -3.90 3.15 8.60
C GLY A 189 -2.43 3.52 8.52
N ILE A 190 -1.99 3.89 7.32
CA ILE A 190 -0.61 4.29 7.06
C ILE A 190 -0.54 5.76 6.77
N TYR A 191 0.34 6.44 7.49
CA TYR A 191 0.61 7.85 7.28
C TYR A 191 1.70 8.05 6.23
N TYR A 192 1.47 9.01 5.36
CA TYR A 192 2.42 9.51 4.38
C TYR A 192 2.61 11.00 4.64
N THR A 193 3.86 11.44 4.76
CA THR A 193 4.12 12.88 4.74
C THR A 193 3.80 13.43 3.35
N TRP A 194 3.53 14.74 3.25
CA TRP A 194 3.41 15.35 1.93
C TRP A 194 4.70 15.25 1.12
N ALA A 195 5.86 15.18 1.75
CA ALA A 195 7.12 14.92 1.07
C ALA A 195 7.15 13.53 0.42
N ASP A 196 6.61 12.51 1.09
CA ASP A 196 6.51 11.14 0.53
C ASP A 196 5.52 11.10 -0.64
N ILE A 197 4.36 11.74 -0.51
CA ILE A 197 3.42 11.89 -1.64
C ILE A 197 4.11 12.59 -2.81
N ASN A 198 4.85 13.67 -2.55
CA ASN A 198 5.56 14.38 -3.61
C ASN A 198 6.64 13.52 -4.29
N LYS A 199 7.26 12.56 -3.60
CA LYS A 199 8.14 11.58 -4.25
C LYS A 199 7.36 10.69 -5.21
N ILE A 200 6.21 10.16 -4.79
CA ILE A 200 5.33 9.34 -5.65
C ILE A 200 4.92 10.11 -6.91
N LEU A 201 4.55 11.40 -6.78
CA LEU A 201 4.16 12.26 -7.90
C LEU A 201 5.28 12.52 -8.91
N ASN A 202 6.53 12.53 -8.44
CA ASN A 202 7.69 12.90 -9.24
C ASN A 202 8.57 11.70 -9.61
N GLU A 203 8.12 10.49 -9.29
CA GLU A 203 8.84 9.26 -9.60
C GLU A 203 8.93 9.07 -11.12
N ARG A 204 10.11 8.66 -11.60
CA ARG A 204 10.40 8.58 -13.03
C ARG A 204 10.90 7.20 -13.42
N ASN A 205 10.53 6.77 -14.61
CA ASN A 205 11.11 5.58 -15.20
C ASN A 205 12.55 5.84 -15.68
N ILE A 206 13.21 4.80 -16.16
CA ILE A 206 14.60 4.85 -16.68
C ILE A 206 14.79 5.83 -17.84
N ASP A 207 13.73 6.15 -18.58
CA ASP A 207 13.73 7.12 -19.69
C ASP A 207 13.40 8.55 -19.22
N GLY A 208 13.28 8.77 -17.91
CA GLY A 208 12.97 10.06 -17.30
C GLY A 208 11.50 10.50 -17.42
N ARG A 209 10.59 9.61 -17.85
CA ARG A 209 9.16 9.90 -17.95
C ARG A 209 8.47 9.67 -16.61
N LEU A 210 7.48 10.51 -16.30
CA LEU A 210 6.62 10.33 -15.13
C LEU A 210 5.68 9.15 -15.35
N TYR A 211 5.39 8.42 -14.27
CA TYR A 211 4.34 7.40 -14.28
C TYR A 211 2.95 8.05 -14.34
N LYS A 212 2.01 7.38 -15.00
CA LYS A 212 0.61 7.83 -15.06
C LYS A 212 -0.26 7.21 -13.97
N GLU A 213 0.02 5.97 -13.63
CA GLU A 213 -0.81 5.16 -12.73
C GLU A 213 0.08 4.39 -11.76
N VAL A 214 -0.46 4.14 -10.57
CA VAL A 214 0.06 3.18 -9.61
C VAL A 214 -0.88 1.99 -9.55
N GLN A 215 -0.35 0.79 -9.74
CA GLN A 215 -1.06 -0.45 -9.48
C GLN A 215 -0.85 -0.87 -8.04
N PHE A 216 -1.93 -1.05 -7.32
CA PHE A 216 -1.96 -1.57 -5.97
C PHE A 216 -2.31 -3.05 -5.96
N ALA A 217 -1.58 -3.82 -5.17
CA ALA A 217 -1.75 -5.26 -5.02
C ALA A 217 -1.60 -5.67 -3.56
N LEU A 218 -2.23 -6.79 -3.19
CA LEU A 218 -2.04 -7.41 -1.88
C LEU A 218 -0.67 -8.12 -1.83
N GLY A 219 0.12 -7.79 -0.82
CA GLY A 219 1.36 -8.46 -0.44
C GLY A 219 1.25 -9.08 0.95
N GLU A 220 2.17 -9.96 1.31
CA GLU A 220 2.29 -10.55 2.64
C GLU A 220 3.70 -10.30 3.15
N VAL A 221 3.79 -9.79 4.39
CA VAL A 221 5.07 -9.48 5.03
C VAL A 221 5.87 -10.77 5.20
N ILE A 222 7.07 -10.77 4.62
CA ILE A 222 7.95 -11.93 4.59
C ILE A 222 8.70 -12.05 5.92
N GLU A 223 8.81 -13.26 6.45
CA GLU A 223 9.62 -13.51 7.65
C GLU A 223 11.08 -13.08 7.43
N LEU A 224 11.66 -12.35 8.39
CA LEU A 224 13.03 -11.80 8.29
C LEU A 224 14.06 -12.88 7.93
N GLY A 225 13.93 -14.09 8.48
CA GLY A 225 14.82 -15.21 8.17
C GLY A 225 14.79 -15.59 6.68
N ILE A 226 13.60 -15.65 6.08
CA ILE A 226 13.41 -16.01 4.67
C ILE A 226 14.06 -14.97 3.76
N ILE A 227 13.77 -13.68 3.97
CA ILE A 227 14.32 -12.61 3.13
C ILE A 227 15.83 -12.48 3.31
N THR A 228 16.34 -12.65 4.54
CA THR A 228 17.79 -12.65 4.81
C THR A 228 18.50 -13.80 4.10
N ASP A 229 17.93 -15.00 4.11
CA ASP A 229 18.52 -16.16 3.44
C ASP A 229 18.50 -16.03 1.91
N TYR A 230 17.45 -15.41 1.35
CA TYR A 230 17.43 -15.03 -0.07
C TYR A 230 18.61 -14.10 -0.41
N PHE A 231 18.87 -13.07 0.37
CA PHE A 231 19.99 -12.14 0.09
C PHE A 231 21.37 -12.76 0.36
N LYS A 232 21.50 -13.70 1.30
CA LYS A 232 22.75 -14.50 1.44
C LYS A 232 23.06 -15.31 0.20
N ALA A 233 22.04 -15.89 -0.44
CA ALA A 233 22.18 -16.63 -1.69
C ALA A 233 22.45 -15.72 -2.90
N ASN A 234 22.20 -14.41 -2.78
CA ASN A 234 22.38 -13.39 -3.81
C ASN A 234 23.42 -12.33 -3.37
N PRO A 235 24.72 -12.69 -3.25
CA PRO A 235 25.75 -11.86 -2.62
C PRO A 235 26.19 -10.64 -3.44
N ASN A 236 25.50 -10.33 -4.53
CA ASN A 236 25.72 -9.09 -5.30
C ASN A 236 25.07 -7.88 -4.61
N TYR A 237 24.27 -8.12 -3.57
CA TYR A 237 23.46 -7.14 -2.91
C TYR A 237 23.69 -7.16 -1.39
N VAL A 238 23.54 -5.99 -0.78
CA VAL A 238 23.62 -5.79 0.66
C VAL A 238 22.22 -5.43 1.14
N PHE A 239 21.60 -6.37 1.86
CA PHE A 239 20.29 -6.16 2.46
C PHE A 239 20.43 -5.56 3.86
N ASP A 240 19.74 -4.44 4.10
CA ASP A 240 19.63 -3.85 5.42
C ASP A 240 18.56 -4.59 6.24
N ALA A 241 18.99 -5.71 6.81
CA ALA A 241 18.16 -6.52 7.70
C ALA A 241 17.70 -5.76 8.95
N SER A 242 18.46 -4.74 9.39
CA SER A 242 18.09 -3.93 10.56
C SER A 242 16.94 -2.99 10.23
N ALA A 243 16.98 -2.33 9.06
CA ALA A 243 15.89 -1.50 8.57
C ALA A 243 14.62 -2.34 8.34
N TYR A 244 14.75 -3.51 7.70
CA TYR A 244 13.62 -4.42 7.51
C TYR A 244 13.01 -4.90 8.84
N ALA A 245 13.85 -5.35 9.77
CA ALA A 245 13.38 -5.79 11.09
C ALA A 245 12.68 -4.66 11.85
N SER A 246 13.20 -3.43 11.76
CA SER A 246 12.56 -2.26 12.37
C SER A 246 11.20 -1.93 11.77
N ALA A 247 10.99 -2.25 10.49
CA ALA A 247 9.75 -1.99 9.78
C ALA A 247 8.69 -3.11 9.97
N TYR A 248 9.12 -4.38 10.08
CA TYR A 248 8.24 -5.53 9.94
C TYR A 248 8.32 -6.58 11.05
N SER A 249 9.25 -6.47 12.01
CA SER A 249 9.35 -7.47 13.08
C SER A 249 8.08 -7.47 13.94
N GLY A 250 7.49 -8.65 14.15
CA GLY A 250 6.21 -8.80 14.85
C GLY A 250 4.98 -8.61 13.95
N ASN A 251 5.19 -8.30 12.67
CA ASN A 251 4.17 -8.13 11.63
C ASN A 251 4.29 -9.17 10.51
N GLU A 252 5.11 -10.21 10.68
CA GLU A 252 5.26 -11.29 9.70
C GLU A 252 3.91 -11.94 9.37
N LYS A 253 3.71 -12.37 8.12
CA LYS A 253 2.46 -12.97 7.61
C LYS A 253 1.26 -12.03 7.55
N ARG A 254 1.40 -10.79 8.00
CA ARG A 254 0.37 -9.77 7.83
C ARG A 254 0.23 -9.42 6.36
N LEU A 255 -1.00 -9.19 5.90
CA LEU A 255 -1.20 -8.60 4.58
C LEU A 255 -0.69 -7.16 4.58
N THR A 256 -0.19 -6.71 3.46
CA THR A 256 0.22 -5.33 3.20
C THR A 256 -0.24 -4.92 1.82
N MET A 257 -0.23 -3.62 1.55
CA MET A 257 -0.51 -3.09 0.22
C MET A 257 0.78 -2.69 -0.46
N ILE A 258 1.00 -3.24 -1.65
CA ILE A 258 2.16 -2.96 -2.47
C ILE A 258 1.73 -2.08 -3.64
N GLY A 259 2.31 -0.89 -3.73
CA GLY A 259 2.21 0.00 -4.88
C GLY A 259 3.27 -0.36 -5.92
N ARG A 260 2.87 -0.44 -7.19
CA ARG A 260 3.70 -0.75 -8.36
C ARG A 260 3.51 0.34 -9.40
N TYR A 261 4.58 1.02 -9.77
CA TYR A 261 4.56 1.99 -10.85
C TYR A 261 4.52 1.26 -12.20
N LEU A 262 3.46 1.49 -12.99
CA LEU A 262 3.31 0.86 -14.30
C LEU A 262 3.84 1.79 -15.40
N PRO A 263 4.87 1.38 -16.16
CA PRO A 263 5.35 2.16 -17.29
C PRO A 263 4.30 2.19 -18.41
N ASP A 264 4.25 3.32 -19.12
CA ASP A 264 3.38 3.51 -20.29
C ASP A 264 3.68 2.54 -21.45
N ASP A 265 4.91 2.02 -21.49
CA ASP A 265 5.41 1.08 -22.49
C ASP A 265 6.06 -0.15 -21.81
N LEU A 266 5.88 -1.32 -22.43
CA LEU A 266 6.43 -2.63 -21.99
C LEU A 266 7.97 -2.66 -21.85
N ILE A 267 8.66 -1.59 -22.26
CA ILE A 267 10.12 -1.48 -22.26
C ILE A 267 10.62 -0.78 -20.97
N GLY A 268 9.74 -0.13 -20.21
CA GLY A 268 10.09 0.56 -18.96
C GLY A 268 10.28 -0.38 -17.76
N LYS A 269 11.12 0.04 -16.80
CA LYS A 269 11.26 -0.60 -15.49
C LYS A 269 10.03 -0.30 -14.63
N GLU A 270 9.58 -1.29 -13.86
CA GLU A 270 8.57 -1.13 -12.82
C GLU A 270 9.23 -0.84 -11.47
N GLY A 271 8.77 0.20 -10.77
CA GLY A 271 9.16 0.47 -9.38
C GLY A 271 8.12 -0.07 -8.41
N PHE A 272 8.52 -0.40 -7.19
CA PHE A 272 7.63 -0.85 -6.12
C PHE A 272 7.83 -0.03 -4.85
N PHE A 273 6.75 0.12 -4.09
CA PHE A 273 6.78 0.69 -2.75
C PHE A 273 5.76 0.01 -1.85
N ASP A 274 6.08 -0.09 -0.56
CA ASP A 274 5.11 -0.57 0.43
C ASP A 274 4.23 0.59 0.88
N MET A 275 2.94 0.47 0.59
CA MET A 275 1.92 1.36 1.14
C MET A 275 1.68 1.11 2.61
N GLY A 276 2.06 -0.07 3.12
CA GLY A 276 2.03 -0.48 4.49
C GLY A 276 0.90 -1.47 4.81
N SER A 277 0.95 -1.98 6.04
CA SER A 277 0.23 -3.18 6.43
C SER A 277 -1.29 -3.03 6.43
N LEU A 278 -1.97 -4.00 5.84
CA LEU A 278 -3.41 -4.19 6.01
C LEU A 278 -3.65 -4.74 7.42
N TYR A 279 -4.57 -4.09 8.14
CA TYR A 279 -5.06 -4.50 9.47
C TYR A 279 -5.26 -6.03 9.54
N PRO A 280 -4.95 -6.66 10.69
CA PRO A 280 -5.55 -6.28 11.97
C PRO A 280 -4.73 -5.33 12.81
#